data_AF-A0A1A8DB33-F1
#
_entry.id   AF-A0A1A8DB33-F1
#
_cell.length_a   1.000
_cell.length_b   1.000
_cell.length_c   1.000
_cell.angle_alpha   90.00
_cell.angle_beta   90.00
_cell.angle_gamma   90.00
#
_symmetry.space_group_name_H-M   'P 1'
#
loop_
_entity.id
_entity.type
_entity.pdbx_description
1 polymer ?
#
loop_
_entity_poly.entity_id
_entity_poly.type
_entity_poly.pdbx_seq_one_letter_code
_entity_poly.pdbx_strand_id
1 'polypeptide(L)' 'QVLVDTVFIEPFNPIIGAQYVVLGEAEKYEGTGVMIRARVLNCVDGVNVALLQKAISGQRDFFRERESKQGDVAQPADTT' A
#
# COMPACT_ATOMS: atom_id res chain seq x y z
N GLN A 1 -6.88 -1.97 -12.96
CA GLN A 1 -7.58 -0.71 -12.68
C GLN A 1 -8.01 -0.72 -11.22
N VAL A 2 -7.93 0.40 -10.51
CA VAL A 2 -8.36 0.55 -9.11
C VAL A 2 -9.45 1.61 -9.07
N LEU A 3 -10.54 1.34 -8.35
CA LEU A 3 -11.61 2.32 -8.13
C LEU A 3 -11.32 3.08 -6.83
N VAL A 4 -11.65 4.37 -6.79
CA VAL A 4 -11.42 5.21 -5.61
C VAL A 4 -12.73 5.91 -5.28
N ASP A 5 -13.28 5.63 -4.10
CA ASP A 5 -14.41 6.37 -3.54
C ASP A 5 -13.87 7.61 -2.82
N THR A 6 -14.34 8.78 -3.26
CA THR A 6 -13.87 10.11 -2.84
C THR A 6 -14.75 10.77 -1.79
N VAL A 7 -15.80 10.10 -1.29
CA VAL A 7 -16.83 10.69 -0.42
C VAL A 7 -16.27 11.42 0.82
N PHE A 8 -15.10 11.03 1.33
CA PHE A 8 -14.50 11.62 2.52
C PHE A 8 -13.44 12.70 2.25
N ILE A 9 -13.09 12.94 0.99
CA ILE A 9 -12.05 13.91 0.60
C ILE A 9 -12.61 15.04 -0.27
N GLU A 10 -13.93 15.10 -0.44
CA GLU A 10 -14.59 16.17 -1.16
C GLU A 10 -14.75 17.43 -0.29
N PRO A 11 -14.60 18.65 -0.87
CA PRO A 11 -14.22 18.92 -2.26
C PRO A 11 -12.71 18.74 -2.49
N PHE A 12 -12.34 18.21 -3.66
CA PHE A 12 -10.95 18.18 -4.14
C PHE A 12 -10.88 18.63 -5.60
N ASN A 13 -9.69 19.03 -6.06
CA ASN A 13 -9.46 19.49 -7.42
C ASN A 13 -8.74 18.39 -8.24
N PRO A 14 -9.46 17.61 -9.07
CA PRO A 14 -8.84 16.55 -9.88
C PRO A 14 -8.04 17.11 -11.06
N ILE A 15 -6.84 16.56 -11.28
CA ILE A 15 -5.99 16.84 -12.44
C ILE A 15 -5.94 15.55 -13.27
N ILE A 16 -6.61 15.58 -14.42
CA ILE A 16 -6.68 14.44 -15.33
C ILE A 16 -5.28 14.15 -15.89
N GLY A 17 -4.85 12.89 -15.80
CA GLY A 17 -3.55 12.43 -16.30
C GLY A 17 -2.39 12.57 -15.29
N ALA A 18 -2.60 13.25 -14.16
CA ALA A 18 -1.62 13.31 -13.09
C ALA A 18 -1.57 11.99 -12.30
N GLN A 19 -0.45 11.75 -11.64
CA GLN A 19 -0.26 10.61 -10.74
C GLN A 19 -0.71 10.96 -9.33
N TYR A 20 -1.28 9.97 -8.64
CA TYR A 20 -1.80 10.15 -7.28
C TYR A 20 -1.35 9.04 -6.34
N VAL A 21 -1.15 9.39 -5.08
CA VAL A 21 -1.08 8.44 -3.96
C VAL A 21 -2.39 8.50 -3.20
N VAL A 22 -3.03 7.34 -3.04
CA VAL A 22 -4.28 7.16 -2.30
C VAL A 22 -3.99 6.35 -1.05
N LEU A 23 -4.53 6.79 0.08
CA LEU A 23 -4.59 6.01 1.32
C LEU A 23 -6.04 5.92 1.78
N GLY A 24 -6.46 4.70 2.13
CA GLY A 24 -7.84 4.41 2.48
C GLY A 24 -8.06 2.92 2.71
N GLU A 25 -9.29 2.58 3.07
CA GLU A 25 -9.71 1.20 3.26
C GLU A 25 -9.95 0.49 1.93
N ALA A 26 -9.50 -0.76 1.83
CA ALA A 26 -9.81 -1.61 0.69
C ALA A 26 -11.16 -2.29 0.90
N GLU A 27 -12.11 -2.01 0.02
CA GLU A 27 -13.45 -2.60 0.01
C GLU A 27 -13.59 -3.57 -1.17
N LYS A 28 -14.32 -4.67 -0.96
CA LYS A 28 -14.73 -5.57 -2.04
C LYS A 28 -15.77 -4.84 -2.88
N TYR A 29 -15.48 -4.66 -4.15
CA TYR A 29 -16.45 -4.12 -5.10
C TYR A 29 -17.18 -5.28 -5.78
N GLU A 30 -18.50 -5.19 -5.93
CA GLU A 30 -19.32 -6.26 -6.53
C GLU A 30 -18.95 -6.55 -8.00
N GLY A 31 -18.24 -5.64 -8.68
CA GLY A 31 -17.63 -5.87 -9.99
C GLY A 31 -16.23 -6.51 -9.93
N THR A 32 -15.46 -6.40 -11.02
CA THR A 32 -14.05 -6.85 -11.04
C THR A 32 -13.14 -5.76 -10.47
N GLY A 33 -12.53 -6.00 -9.30
CA GLY A 33 -11.45 -5.15 -8.78
C GLY A 33 -11.54 -4.88 -7.28
N VAL A 34 -10.73 -3.93 -6.83
CA VAL A 34 -10.72 -3.40 -5.46
C VAL A 34 -11.13 -1.93 -5.53
N MET A 35 -12.04 -1.53 -4.65
CA MET A 35 -12.36 -0.12 -4.43
C MET A 35 -11.62 0.35 -3.18
N ILE A 36 -10.97 1.51 -3.26
CA ILE A 36 -10.34 2.15 -2.11
C ILE A 36 -11.25 3.28 -1.65
N ARG A 37 -11.74 3.20 -0.41
CA ARG A 37 -12.45 4.29 0.23
C ARG A 37 -11.44 5.30 0.76
N ALA A 38 -11.19 6.34 -0.02
CA ALA A 38 -10.07 7.24 0.22
C ALA A 38 -10.32 8.09 1.48
N ARG A 39 -9.29 8.18 2.32
CA ARG A 39 -9.16 9.19 3.38
C ARG A 39 -8.14 10.26 3.04
N VAL A 40 -7.18 9.91 2.18
CA VAL A 40 -6.14 10.81 1.67
C VAL A 40 -5.96 10.55 0.18
N LEU A 41 -5.91 11.62 -0.61
CA LEU A 41 -5.59 11.60 -2.03
C LEU A 41 -4.66 12.78 -2.31
N ASN A 42 -3.41 12.50 -2.67
CA ASN A 42 -2.43 13.54 -3.01
C ASN A 42 -2.00 13.43 -4.47
N CYS A 43 -2.03 14.55 -5.19
CA CYS A 43 -1.37 14.67 -6.48
C CYS A 43 0.14 14.61 -6.25
N VAL A 44 0.81 13.69 -6.93
CA VAL A 44 2.26 13.47 -6.83
C VAL A 44 2.92 13.61 -8.20
N ASP A 45 2.39 14.49 -9.03
CA ASP A 45 2.97 14.75 -10.35
C ASP A 45 4.43 15.21 -10.23
N GLY A 46 5.28 14.68 -11.10
CA GLY A 46 6.73 14.88 -11.05
C GLY A 46 7.50 13.98 -10.06
N VAL A 47 6.84 13.13 -9.27
CA VAL A 47 7.54 12.15 -8.43
C VAL A 47 8.15 11.03 -9.29
N ASN A 48 9.39 10.63 -8.96
CA ASN A 48 10.04 9.49 -9.59
C ASN A 48 9.41 8.17 -9.09
N VAL A 49 8.38 7.70 -9.80
CA VAL A 49 7.65 6.46 -9.47
C VAL A 49 8.54 5.24 -9.43
N ALA A 50 9.55 5.15 -10.30
CA ALA A 50 10.47 4.00 -10.32
C ALA A 50 11.30 3.94 -9.03
N LEU A 51 11.77 5.10 -8.53
CA LEU A 51 12.48 5.17 -7.25
C LEU A 51 11.56 4.88 -6.07
N LEU A 52 10.32 5.38 -6.09
CA LEU A 52 9.31 5.07 -5.07
C LEU A 52 9.04 3.55 -4.99
N GLN A 53 8.88 2.89 -6.14
CA GLN A 53 8.69 1.44 -6.20
C GLN A 53 9.93 0.68 -5.67
N LYS A 54 11.14 1.14 -5.98
CA LYS A 54 12.38 0.56 -5.45
C LYS A 54 12.45 0.70 -3.92
N ALA A 55 12.10 1.87 -3.38
CA ALA A 55 12.07 2.10 -1.94
C ALA A 55 11.05 1.19 -1.24
N ILE A 56 9.83 1.06 -1.78
CA ILE A 56 8.79 0.16 -1.25
C ILE A 56 9.27 -1.30 -1.25
N SER A 57 9.92 -1.73 -2.33
CA SER A 57 10.44 -3.09 -2.46
C SER A 57 11.53 -3.36 -1.42
N GLY A 58 12.52 -2.46 -1.32
CA GLY A 58 13.60 -2.59 -0.33
C GLY A 58 13.08 -2.57 1.12
N GLN A 59 12.07 -1.77 1.43
CA GLN A 59 11.43 -1.78 2.75
C GLN A 59 10.75 -3.13 3.04
N ARG A 60 10.00 -3.69 2.08
CA ARG A 60 9.35 -5.01 2.22
C ARG A 60 10.37 -6.13 2.40
N ASP A 61 11.47 -6.09 1.66
CA ASP A 61 12.55 -7.07 1.75
C ASP A 61 13.19 -7.05 3.14
N PHE A 62 13.48 -5.86 3.66
CA PHE A 62 14.02 -5.69 5.01
C PHE A 62 13.12 -6.30 6.09
N PHE A 63 11.79 -6.07 6.03
CA PHE A 63 10.86 -6.65 7.00
C PHE A 63 10.75 -8.17 6.86
N ARG A 64 10.70 -8.70 5.63
CA ARG A 64 10.64 -10.14 5.37
C ARG A 64 11.86 -10.89 5.91
N GLU A 65 13.06 -10.32 5.74
CA GLU A 65 14.29 -10.89 6.30
C GLU A 65 14.27 -10.94 7.83
N ARG A 66 13.68 -9.94 8.49
CA ARG A 66 13.57 -9.90 9.96
C ARG A 66 12.59 -10.91 10.51
N GLU A 67 11.43 -11.06 9.89
CA GLU A 67 10.43 -12.06 10.28
C GLU A 67 10.98 -13.47 10.13
N SER A 68 11.71 -13.73 9.04
CA SER A 68 12.33 -15.04 8.78
C SER A 68 13.36 -15.43 9.84
N LYS A 69 14.10 -14.45 10.40
CA LYS A 69 15.09 -14.68 11.46
C LYS A 69 14.48 -14.84 12.85
N GLN A 70 13.25 -14.38 13.08
CA GLN A 70 12.56 -14.55 14.37
C GLN A 70 11.86 -15.91 14.50
N GLY A 71 11.51 -16.56 13.38
CA GLY A 71 10.93 -17.91 13.37
C GLY A 71 11.90 -19.03 13.79
N ASP A 72 13.22 -18.76 13.81
CA ASP A 72 14.26 -19.75 14.09
C ASP A 72 14.63 -19.85 15.59
N VAL A 73 14.04 -19.02 16.45
CA VAL A 73 14.36 -18.96 17.90
C VAL A 73 13.35 -19.75 18.76
N ALA A 74 12.31 -20.33 18.15
CA ALA A 74 11.28 -21.10 18.86
C ALA A 74 11.46 -22.61 18.67
N GLN A 75 12.55 -23.17 19.17
CA GLN A 75 12.61 -24.60 19.48
C GLN A 75 13.26 -24.79 20.87
N PRO A 76 12.46 -24.91 21.95
CA PRO A 76 12.99 -25.51 23.16
C PRO A 76 13.23 -26.98 22.86
N ALA A 77 14.49 -27.40 22.99
CA ALA A 77 14.90 -28.78 22.93
C ALA A 77 14.05 -29.61 23.92
N ASP A 78 13.29 -30.53 23.35
CA ASP A 78 12.56 -31.55 24.08
C ASP A 78 13.56 -32.32 24.96
N THR A 79 13.48 -32.11 26.26
CA THR A 79 14.28 -32.83 27.26
C THR A 79 13.32 -33.47 28.23
N THR A 80 12.90 -34.70 27.94
CA THR A 80 12.87 -35.89 28.85
C THR A 80 11.92 -36.94 28.28
#